data_AF-A0AAD9Q1D9-F1
#
_entry.id   AF-A0AAD9Q1D9-F1
#
_cell.length_a   1.000
_cell.length_b   1.000
_cell.length_c   1.000
_cell.angle_alpha   90.00
_cell.angle_beta   90.00
_cell.angle_gamma   90.00
#
_symmetry.space_group_name_H-M   'P 1'
#
loop_
_entity.id
_entity.type
_entity.pdbx_description
1 polymer ?
#
loop_
_entity_poly.entity_id
_entity_poly.type
_entity_poly.pdbx_seq_one_letter_code
_entity_poly.pdbx_strand_id
1 'polypeptide(L)'
;MNPKICNMMSAKCLQNLANLIEFGAKESFMTPVNPFILKNKEKMVNFLDELSNVKQAPQVTEQVSSDASRDLASLHDICCKYESELQQLSFSQPALKKLVAVTEALRQREQYLQENHPLPSRSEKLV
;
A
#
# COMPACT_ATOMS: atom_id res chain seq x y z
N MET A 1 32.54 -1.90 16.72
CA MET A 1 31.12 -2.34 16.72
C MET A 1 30.52 -2.05 15.35
N ASN A 2 29.81 -2.98 14.72
CA ASN A 2 29.24 -2.77 13.38
C ASN A 2 27.85 -2.11 13.49
N PRO A 3 27.64 -0.90 12.92
CA PRO A 3 26.38 -0.15 13.09
C PRO A 3 25.17 -0.87 12.46
N LYS A 4 25.36 -1.65 11.40
CA LYS A 4 24.26 -2.42 10.78
C LYS A 4 23.72 -3.49 11.73
N ILE A 5 24.62 -4.17 12.45
CA ILE A 5 24.25 -5.19 13.43
C ILE A 5 23.57 -4.55 14.63
N CYS A 6 24.06 -3.40 15.11
CA CYS A 6 23.44 -2.69 16.22
C CYS A 6 21.99 -2.28 15.90
N ASN A 7 21.75 -1.68 14.73
CA ASN A 7 20.42 -1.24 14.30
C ASN A 7 19.44 -2.42 14.20
N MET A 8 19.91 -3.56 13.67
CA MET A 8 19.10 -4.77 13.57
C MET A 8 18.68 -5.29 14.95
N MET A 9 19.60 -5.30 15.91
CA MET A 9 19.34 -5.77 17.27
C MET A 9 18.37 -4.84 18.02
N SER A 10 18.54 -3.52 17.86
CA SER A 10 17.62 -2.52 18.38
C SER A 10 16.22 -2.67 17.79
N ALA A 11 16.10 -2.83 16.46
CA ALA A 11 14.82 -3.05 15.80
C ALA A 11 14.14 -4.33 16.29
N LYS A 12 14.90 -5.43 16.42
CA LYS A 12 14.39 -6.71 16.91
C LYS A 12 13.92 -6.63 18.37
N CYS A 13 14.65 -5.91 19.23
CA CYS A 13 14.23 -5.65 20.60
C CYS A 13 12.91 -4.87 20.66
N LEU A 14 12.80 -3.79 19.87
CA LEU A 14 11.58 -2.97 19.81
C LEU A 14 10.40 -3.79 19.27
N GLN A 15 10.63 -4.65 18.27
CA GLN A 15 9.61 -5.55 17.75
C GLN A 15 9.08 -6.52 18.82
N ASN A 16 9.97 -7.14 19.62
CA ASN A 16 9.55 -8.04 20.68
C ASN A 16 8.81 -7.30 21.81
N LEU A 17 9.24 -6.07 22.13
CA LEU A 17 8.52 -5.21 23.07
C LEU A 17 7.12 -4.84 22.54
N ALA A 18 6.99 -4.45 21.27
CA ALA A 18 5.70 -4.16 20.64
C ALA A 18 4.77 -5.38 20.61
N ASN A 19 5.33 -6.57 20.43
CA ASN A 19 4.60 -7.84 20.49
C ASN A 19 4.31 -8.33 21.92
N LEU A 20 4.82 -7.62 22.95
CA LEU A 20 4.70 -7.98 24.37
C LEU A 20 5.30 -9.35 24.74
N ILE A 21 6.22 -9.87 23.93
CA ILE A 21 6.87 -11.17 24.09
C ILE A 21 8.35 -11.04 24.46
N GLU A 22 8.87 -12.08 25.09
CA GLU A 22 10.29 -12.19 25.46
C GLU A 22 11.06 -13.08 24.50
N PHE A 23 12.39 -12.94 24.49
CA PHE A 23 13.28 -13.84 23.77
C PHE A 23 13.42 -15.17 24.51
N GLY A 24 13.13 -16.27 23.80
CA GLY A 24 13.26 -17.65 24.30
C GLY A 24 14.49 -18.37 23.77
N ALA A 25 14.54 -19.69 23.97
CA ALA A 25 15.70 -20.53 23.64
C ALA A 25 16.16 -20.48 22.17
N LYS A 26 15.25 -20.19 21.24
CA LYS A 26 15.58 -20.01 19.81
C LYS A 26 16.47 -18.79 19.54
N GLU A 27 16.44 -17.81 20.43
CA GLU A 27 17.17 -16.54 20.34
C GLU A 27 17.88 -16.25 21.67
N SER A 28 18.58 -17.25 22.23
CA SER A 28 19.18 -17.20 23.57
C SER A 28 20.17 -16.05 23.77
N PHE A 29 20.86 -15.62 22.71
CA PHE A 29 21.75 -14.46 22.73
C PHE A 29 21.04 -13.13 23.00
N MET A 30 19.70 -13.06 22.82
CA MET A 30 18.86 -11.90 23.09
C MET A 30 18.16 -11.93 24.45
N THR A 31 18.16 -13.07 25.15
CA THR A 31 17.55 -13.23 26.48
C THR A 31 18.02 -12.19 27.52
N PRO A 32 19.28 -11.70 27.52
CA PRO A 32 19.71 -10.63 28.43
C PRO A 32 18.92 -9.32 28.29
N VAL A 33 18.17 -9.14 27.19
CA VAL A 33 17.34 -7.96 26.93
C VAL A 33 15.92 -8.09 27.53
N ASN A 34 15.49 -9.29 27.95
CA ASN A 34 14.16 -9.52 28.51
C ASN A 34 13.80 -8.63 29.72
N PRO A 35 14.72 -8.28 30.64
CA PRO A 35 14.41 -7.33 31.72
C PRO A 35 13.98 -5.96 31.19
N PHE A 36 14.57 -5.48 30.08
CA PHE A 36 14.14 -4.25 29.42
C PHE A 36 12.73 -4.40 28.85
N ILE A 37 12.43 -5.53 28.21
CA ILE A 37 11.10 -5.79 27.65
C ILE A 37 10.05 -5.75 28.77
N LEU A 38 10.23 -6.59 29.80
CA LEU A 38 9.32 -6.70 30.93
C LEU A 38 9.06 -5.34 31.60
N LYS A 39 10.11 -4.55 31.84
CA LYS A 39 10.02 -3.22 32.45
C LYS A 39 9.21 -2.21 31.62
N ASN A 40 9.14 -2.38 30.30
CA ASN A 40 8.49 -1.43 29.40
C ASN A 40 7.19 -1.96 28.78
N LYS A 41 6.76 -3.20 29.08
CA LYS A 41 5.53 -3.80 28.50
C LYS A 41 4.31 -2.90 28.70
N GLU A 42 4.08 -2.42 29.92
CA GLU A 42 2.93 -1.55 30.22
C GLU A 42 3.00 -0.20 29.46
N LYS A 43 4.19 0.40 29.36
CA LYS A 43 4.38 1.63 28.60
C LYS A 43 4.09 1.45 27.11
N MET A 44 4.46 0.30 26.55
CA MET A 44 4.14 -0.04 25.16
C MET A 44 2.63 -0.19 24.96
N VAL A 45 1.93 -0.84 25.89
CA VAL A 45 0.46 -0.95 25.84
C VAL A 45 -0.18 0.44 25.87
N ASN A 46 0.14 1.27 26.87
CA ASN A 46 -0.41 2.62 26.98
C ASN A 46 -0.12 3.46 25.74
N PHE A 47 1.09 3.35 25.18
CA PHE A 47 1.45 4.04 23.95
C PHE A 47 0.58 3.60 22.75
N LEU A 48 0.36 2.30 22.57
CA LEU A 48 -0.49 1.78 21.49
C LEU A 48 -1.96 2.17 21.70
N ASP A 49 -2.43 2.18 22.94
CA ASP A 49 -3.79 2.62 23.30
C ASP A 49 -3.99 4.10 23.00
N GLU A 50 -3.04 4.96 23.39
CA GLU A 50 -3.06 6.39 23.06
C GLU A 50 -2.99 6.63 21.55
N LEU A 51 -2.12 5.91 20.84
CA LEU A 51 -1.95 6.03 19.39
C LEU A 51 -3.22 5.62 18.63
N SER A 52 -3.92 4.59 19.10
CA SER A 52 -5.14 4.08 18.47
C SER A 52 -6.40 4.85 18.85
N ASN A 53 -6.33 5.75 19.84
CA ASN A 53 -7.45 6.57 20.31
C ASN A 53 -7.73 7.78 19.38
N VAL A 54 -7.87 7.52 18.08
CA VAL A 54 -8.21 8.52 17.07
C VAL A 54 -9.73 8.64 17.00
N LYS A 55 -10.28 9.71 17.58
CA LYS A 55 -11.74 9.93 17.67
C LYS A 55 -12.35 10.50 16.38
N GLN A 56 -11.56 11.20 15.57
CA GLN A 56 -11.99 11.83 14.33
C GLN A 56 -10.86 11.75 13.30
N ALA A 57 -11.22 11.56 12.03
CA ALA A 57 -10.24 11.55 10.96
C ALA A 57 -9.56 12.93 10.87
N PRO A 58 -8.21 13.00 10.78
CA PRO A 58 -7.51 14.26 10.59
C PRO A 58 -7.93 14.90 9.27
N GLN A 59 -7.94 16.24 9.25
CA GLN A 59 -8.22 16.98 8.02
C GLN A 59 -7.08 16.72 7.02
N VAL A 60 -7.44 16.31 5.80
CA VAL A 60 -6.48 16.13 4.71
C VAL A 60 -5.96 17.51 4.32
N THR A 61 -4.77 17.85 4.81
CA THR A 61 -4.14 19.17 4.63
C THR A 61 -3.11 19.17 3.51
N GLU A 62 -2.64 18.00 3.10
CA GLU A 62 -1.68 17.85 2.01
C GLU A 62 -2.37 17.28 0.77
N GLN A 63 -2.58 18.14 -0.24
CA GLN A 63 -2.73 17.66 -1.61
C GLN A 63 -1.35 17.20 -2.08
N VAL A 64 -1.09 15.91 -1.98
CA VAL A 64 0.06 15.30 -2.66
C VAL A 64 -0.07 15.64 -4.15
N SER A 65 0.95 16.28 -4.72
CA SER A 65 1.00 16.58 -6.15
C SER A 65 1.19 15.27 -6.94
N SER A 66 0.11 14.50 -7.09
CA SER A 66 0.08 13.36 -8.00
C SER A 66 -0.50 13.79 -9.33
N ASP A 67 0.08 13.25 -10.41
CA ASP A 67 -0.52 13.35 -11.74
C ASP A 67 -1.73 12.40 -11.77
N ALA A 68 -2.89 12.96 -11.41
CA ALA A 68 -4.15 12.22 -11.33
C ALA A 68 -4.47 11.51 -12.66
N SER A 69 -4.06 12.05 -13.81
CA SER A 69 -4.29 11.42 -15.11
C SER A 69 -3.49 10.13 -15.25
N ARG A 70 -2.22 10.11 -14.81
CA ARG A 70 -1.39 8.90 -14.83
C ARG A 70 -1.91 7.83 -13.87
N ASP A 71 -2.36 8.24 -12.69
CA ASP A 71 -2.89 7.31 -11.69
C ASP A 71 -4.23 6.70 -12.16
N LEU A 72 -5.10 7.51 -12.76
CA LEU A 72 -6.35 7.03 -13.37
C LEU A 72 -6.11 6.10 -14.55
N ALA A 73 -5.11 6.37 -15.40
CA ALA A 73 -4.72 5.47 -16.47
C ALA A 73 -4.25 4.12 -15.92
N SER A 74 -3.42 4.14 -14.87
CA SER A 74 -2.96 2.91 -14.19
C SER A 74 -4.12 2.13 -13.57
N LEU A 75 -5.13 2.81 -13.01
CA LEU A 75 -6.34 2.17 -12.49
C LEU A 75 -7.20 1.59 -13.61
N HIS A 76 -7.31 2.27 -14.76
CA HIS A 76 -8.01 1.78 -15.93
C HIS A 76 -7.37 0.51 -16.49
N ASP A 77 -6.04 0.45 -16.59
CA ASP A 77 -5.32 -0.77 -16.99
C ASP A 77 -5.68 -1.97 -16.10
N ILE A 78 -5.77 -1.75 -14.78
CA ILE A 78 -6.20 -2.78 -13.83
C ILE A 78 -7.66 -3.17 -14.10
N CYS A 79 -8.55 -2.21 -14.33
CA CYS A 79 -9.96 -2.50 -14.64
C CYS A 79 -10.11 -3.30 -15.94
N CYS A 80 -9.36 -2.98 -16.98
CA CYS A 80 -9.34 -3.75 -18.23
C CYS A 80 -8.80 -5.16 -18.01
N LYS A 81 -7.73 -5.31 -17.23
CA LYS A 81 -7.16 -6.64 -16.93
C LYS A 81 -8.15 -7.57 -16.23
N TYR A 82 -8.99 -7.04 -15.35
CA TYR A 82 -9.97 -7.80 -14.57
C TYR A 82 -11.43 -7.58 -15.00
N GLU A 83 -11.65 -7.16 -16.26
CA GLU A 83 -12.96 -6.75 -16.78
C GLU A 83 -14.03 -7.83 -16.59
N SER A 84 -13.72 -9.10 -16.89
CA SER A 84 -14.67 -10.20 -16.75
C SER A 84 -15.09 -10.45 -15.30
N GLU A 85 -14.19 -10.31 -14.33
CA GLU A 85 -14.49 -10.45 -12.91
C GLU A 85 -15.32 -9.26 -12.42
N LEU A 86 -14.98 -8.04 -12.86
CA LEU A 86 -15.76 -6.83 -12.57
C LEU A 86 -17.18 -6.92 -13.14
N GLN A 87 -17.34 -7.45 -14.34
CA GLN A 87 -18.64 -7.71 -14.96
C GLN A 87 -19.46 -8.71 -14.13
N GLN A 88 -18.86 -9.82 -13.71
CA GLN A 88 -19.53 -10.81 -12.86
C GLN A 88 -19.96 -10.21 -11.51
N LEU A 89 -19.08 -9.45 -10.86
CA LEU A 89 -19.39 -8.78 -9.59
C LEU A 89 -20.44 -7.68 -9.75
N SER A 90 -20.56 -7.08 -10.94
CA SER A 90 -21.58 -6.05 -11.21
C SER A 90 -23.02 -6.55 -11.11
N PHE A 91 -23.24 -7.87 -11.18
CA PHE A 91 -24.57 -8.47 -10.97
C PHE A 91 -25.01 -8.39 -9.51
N SER A 92 -24.09 -8.52 -8.56
CA SER A 92 -24.37 -8.44 -7.11
C SER A 92 -24.08 -7.05 -6.52
N GLN A 93 -23.22 -6.26 -7.15
CA GLN A 93 -22.83 -4.92 -6.71
C GLN A 93 -23.16 -3.86 -7.78
N PRO A 94 -24.34 -3.20 -7.69
CA PRO A 94 -24.79 -2.25 -8.71
C PRO A 94 -23.84 -1.07 -8.94
N ALA A 95 -23.04 -0.68 -7.94
CA ALA A 95 -22.04 0.37 -8.07
C ALA A 95 -20.97 0.04 -9.14
N LEU A 96 -20.62 -1.23 -9.31
CA LEU A 96 -19.62 -1.67 -10.28
C LEU A 96 -20.12 -1.55 -11.73
N LYS A 97 -21.44 -1.53 -11.98
CA LYS A 97 -21.97 -1.35 -13.33
C LYS A 97 -21.49 -0.05 -13.98
N LYS A 98 -21.38 1.02 -13.19
CA LYS A 98 -20.84 2.31 -13.66
C LYS A 98 -19.36 2.19 -13.99
N LEU A 99 -18.58 1.50 -13.15
CA LEU A 99 -17.15 1.30 -13.36
C LEU A 99 -16.87 0.48 -14.63
N VAL A 100 -17.60 -0.62 -14.82
CA VAL A 100 -17.52 -1.45 -16.03
C VAL A 100 -17.87 -0.63 -17.27
N ALA A 101 -18.98 0.11 -17.25
CA ALA A 101 -19.37 0.96 -18.37
C ALA A 101 -18.33 2.03 -18.73
N VAL A 102 -17.73 2.67 -17.72
CA VAL A 102 -16.64 3.66 -17.94
C VAL A 102 -15.38 2.98 -18.49
N THR A 103 -15.02 1.80 -17.97
CA THR A 103 -13.86 1.03 -18.43
C THR A 103 -14.01 0.63 -19.90
N GLU A 104 -15.19 0.12 -20.28
CA GLU A 104 -15.54 -0.23 -21.65
C GLU A 104 -15.50 0.99 -22.58
N ALA A 105 -16.09 2.11 -22.18
CA ALA A 105 -16.11 3.33 -22.98
C ALA A 105 -14.70 3.91 -23.22
N LEU A 106 -13.83 3.89 -22.21
CA LEU A 106 -12.45 4.34 -22.34
C LEU A 106 -11.65 3.41 -23.25
N ARG A 107 -11.79 2.08 -23.09
CA ARG A 107 -11.15 1.09 -23.96
C ARG A 107 -11.55 1.25 -25.43
N GLN A 108 -12.84 1.45 -25.70
CA GLN A 108 -13.34 1.70 -27.06
C GLN A 108 -12.73 2.97 -27.66
N ARG A 109 -12.62 4.04 -26.85
CA ARG A 109 -11.99 5.29 -27.28
C ARG A 109 -10.51 5.10 -27.60
N GLU A 110 -9.77 4.34 -26.81
CA GLU A 110 -8.36 4.04 -27.06
C GLU A 110 -8.17 3.26 -28.36
N GLN A 111 -8.99 2.23 -28.59
CA GLN A 111 -8.98 1.46 -29.84
C GLN A 111 -9.27 2.36 -31.04
N TYR A 112 -10.29 3.22 -30.96
CA TYR A 112 -10.61 4.18 -32.02
C TYR A 112 -9.44 5.12 -32.34
N LEU A 113 -8.76 5.63 -31.31
CA LEU A 113 -7.60 6.51 -31.48
C LEU A 113 -6.41 5.78 -32.10
N GLN A 114 -6.17 4.52 -31.70
CA GLN A 114 -5.12 3.69 -32.30
C GLN A 114 -5.38 3.38 -33.78
N GLU A 115 -6.64 3.16 -34.16
CA GLU A 115 -7.04 2.85 -35.54
C GLU A 115 -7.08 4.08 -36.45
N ASN A 116 -7.56 5.23 -35.96
CA ASN A 116 -7.78 6.44 -36.78
C ASN A 116 -6.66 7.49 -36.67
N HIS A 117 -5.76 7.35 -35.71
CA HIS A 117 -4.59 8.20 -35.57
C HIS A 117 -3.39 7.36 -35.10
N PRO A 118 -2.87 6.45 -35.95
CA PRO A 118 -1.67 5.69 -35.61
C PRO A 118 -0.54 6.69 -35.33
N LEU A 119 -0.13 6.78 -34.06
CA LEU A 119 1.02 7.57 -33.67
C LEU A 119 2.22 7.08 -34.50
N PRO A 120 3.04 7.98 -35.08
CA PRO A 120 4.25 7.56 -35.75
C PRO A 120 5.09 6.75 -34.77
N SER A 121 5.58 5.61 -35.25
CA SER A 121 6.49 4.72 -34.56
C SER A 121 7.56 5.55 -33.84
N ARG A 122 7.82 5.23 -32.56
CA ARG A 122 8.82 5.91 -31.69
C ARG A 122 10.23 5.98 -32.32
N SER A 123 10.46 5.26 -33.41
CA SER A 123 11.66 5.20 -34.26
C SER A 123 11.93 6.44 -35.12
N GLU A 124 10.97 7.34 -35.33
CA GLU A 124 11.12 8.44 -36.32
C GLU A 124 11.52 9.81 -35.72
N LYS A 125 11.85 9.89 -34.42
CA LYS A 125 12.32 11.14 -33.79
C LYS A 125 13.84 11.28 -33.67
N LEU A 126 14.62 10.49 -34.41
CA LEU A 126 16.07 10.71 -34.58
C LEU A 126 16.42 10.74 -36.07
N VAL A 127 16.12 11.87 -36.73
CA VAL A 127 16.90 12.39 -37.87
C VAL A 127 16.97 13.90 -37.73
#